data_AF-A0A7S0RVK3-F1
#
_entry.id   AF-A0A7S0RVK3-F1
#
_cell.length_a   1.000
_cell.length_b   1.000
_cell.length_c   1.000
_cell.angle_alpha   90.00
_cell.angle_beta   90.00
_cell.angle_gamma   90.00
#
_symmetry.space_group_name_H-M   'P 1'
#
loop_
_entity.id
_entity.type
_entity.pdbx_description
1 polymer ?
#
loop_
_entity_poly.entity_id
_entity_poly.type
_entity_poly.pdbx_seq_one_letter_code
_entity_poly.pdbx_strand_id
1 'polypeptide(L)'
;VVVLLSPVLAGPGLNLGGLLSDSISINVNLKDLIAAATSTCNANTKLQARHGLSSAQYQAFYNQNKAGYTIKTVSGYPCTSNKDRVCFAALYVAPAPTVATIARHALPLSQYQAEFDANVKAGYRLVFTNPYSIPLGLGVATYFNTYWVKDASTAWRAVHNRDATQYQADFNKAKADGYRLTWISGYATGVLGGVAKYAAVFTKTGGPAWAGVHNVNSDQYQAKFNELNAQGYRPVVVNGFRVGAGGQDMYTAVFEKSSAGGWVARHRLPLDNYQCDFDNQMGSGYRLAHVSGYDRAGTANFATVWVADSMDGNDIAAIDTLVAKVMSDNDVPGLSIAISQAGRPVFAKGYGSRSIPADYRSVCPDSRFRIASLSKQITATAIYKLLDQGRLSSIDRTVFGTGGILGNDYGTELLPNGSKSYSARARSITVRHLLQHVAGGPQWDNRCCTSPDSWSDPMFDGGWINQAQGALITSVLDSRTLTNNPGASNNYAYSNFGYCVIGRIIEKLTGKSYTRWVYDNVLAAVGARGFLMGTDTAAQRLPREVQYRTGP
;
A
#
# COMPACT_ATOMS: atom_id res chain seq x y z
N VAL A 1 -14.45 -12.75 8.64
CA VAL A 1 -13.57 -11.56 8.74
C VAL A 1 -12.44 -11.91 9.69
N VAL A 2 -11.18 -11.92 9.25
CA VAL A 2 -10.04 -12.01 10.17
C VAL A 2 -9.61 -10.59 10.46
N VAL A 3 -10.10 -10.01 11.55
CA VAL A 3 -9.61 -8.72 12.02
C VAL A 3 -8.29 -8.99 12.74
N LEU A 4 -7.17 -8.76 12.04
CA LEU A 4 -5.84 -8.81 12.65
C LEU A 4 -5.58 -7.47 13.35
N LEU A 5 -6.09 -7.32 14.58
CA LEU A 5 -5.60 -6.30 15.49
C LEU A 5 -4.28 -6.79 16.06
N SER A 6 -3.18 -6.06 15.83
CA SER A 6 -1.94 -6.27 16.59
C SER A 6 -2.02 -5.42 17.85
N PRO A 7 -2.19 -6.00 19.05
CA PRO A 7 -2.13 -5.23 20.28
C PRO A 7 -0.65 -4.99 20.61
N VAL A 8 -0.11 -3.85 20.18
CA VAL A 8 1.03 -3.24 20.88
C VAL A 8 0.39 -2.26 21.86
N LEU A 9 -0.10 -2.80 22.98
CA LEU A 9 -0.44 -2.15 24.26
C LEU A 9 -1.33 -3.12 25.05
N ALA A 10 -0.75 -4.17 25.62
CA ALA A 10 -1.37 -4.90 26.72
C ALA A 10 -1.02 -4.17 28.02
N GLY A 11 -1.62 -2.99 28.23
CA GLY A 11 -1.74 -2.42 29.57
C GLY A 11 -2.90 -3.09 30.30
N PRO A 12 -2.86 -3.18 31.64
CA PRO A 12 -3.94 -3.76 32.42
C PRO A 12 -5.21 -2.90 32.25
N GLY A 13 -6.18 -3.38 31.47
CA GLY A 13 -7.46 -2.69 31.27
C GLY A 13 -8.14 -2.83 29.91
N LEU A 14 -7.46 -3.32 28.87
CA LEU A 14 -8.09 -3.53 27.56
C LEU A 14 -8.90 -4.84 27.53
N ASN A 15 -10.16 -4.76 27.95
CA ASN A 15 -11.15 -5.82 27.79
C ASN A 15 -11.58 -5.91 26.31
N LEU A 16 -10.87 -6.72 25.52
CA LEU A 16 -11.25 -7.05 24.13
C LEU A 16 -12.64 -7.72 24.02
N GLY A 17 -13.17 -8.27 25.13
CA GLY A 17 -14.54 -8.80 25.18
C GLY A 17 -15.62 -7.72 25.09
N GLY A 18 -15.32 -6.47 25.44
CA GLY A 18 -16.25 -5.34 25.34
C GLY A 18 -16.41 -4.77 23.93
N LEU A 19 -15.36 -4.86 23.09
CA LEU A 19 -15.40 -4.42 21.69
C LEU A 19 -16.25 -5.32 20.78
N LEU A 20 -16.58 -6.53 21.25
CA LEU A 20 -17.44 -7.48 20.55
C LEU A 20 -18.85 -7.58 21.16
N SER A 21 -19.09 -7.01 22.35
CA SER A 21 -20.40 -7.06 23.02
C SER A 21 -21.36 -5.96 22.60
N ASP A 22 -20.86 -4.84 22.10
CA ASP A 22 -21.69 -3.86 21.38
C ASP A 22 -21.75 -4.28 19.92
N SER A 23 -22.60 -5.26 19.64
CA SER A 23 -22.92 -5.68 18.28
C SER A 23 -23.55 -4.51 17.52
N ILE A 24 -22.72 -3.67 16.90
CA ILE A 24 -23.11 -2.87 15.75
C ILE A 24 -23.42 -3.91 14.66
N SER A 25 -24.69 -4.29 14.56
CA SER A 25 -25.19 -5.13 13.47
C SER A 25 -25.10 -4.31 12.19
N ILE A 26 -23.98 -4.42 11.48
CA ILE A 26 -23.86 -3.86 10.15
C ILE A 26 -24.45 -4.90 9.20
N ASN A 27 -25.61 -4.57 8.63
CA ASN A 27 -26.09 -5.21 7.41
C ASN A 27 -25.18 -4.78 6.25
N VAL A 28 -23.92 -5.25 6.23
CA VAL A 28 -23.15 -5.24 4.99
C VAL A 28 -23.78 -6.31 4.13
N ASN A 29 -24.20 -5.96 2.91
CA ASN A 29 -24.82 -6.94 2.05
C ASN A 29 -23.76 -7.96 1.64
N LEU A 30 -23.70 -9.09 2.36
CA LEU A 30 -22.74 -10.16 2.09
C LEU A 30 -22.82 -10.65 0.65
N LYS A 31 -23.96 -10.50 -0.04
CA LYS A 31 -24.09 -10.86 -1.47
C LYS A 31 -23.29 -9.93 -2.38
N ASP A 32 -23.15 -8.65 -2.04
CA ASP A 32 -22.41 -7.67 -2.84
C ASP A 32 -20.89 -7.81 -2.60
N LEU A 33 -20.48 -8.11 -1.36
CA LEU A 33 -19.13 -8.60 -1.03
C LEU A 33 -18.77 -9.88 -1.80
N ILE A 34 -19.71 -10.82 -1.95
CA ILE A 34 -19.54 -12.05 -2.74
C ILE A 34 -19.42 -11.73 -4.23
N ALA A 35 -20.28 -10.86 -4.78
CA ALA A 35 -20.23 -10.44 -6.18
C ALA A 35 -18.90 -9.75 -6.52
N ALA A 36 -18.41 -8.91 -5.60
CA ALA A 36 -17.09 -8.30 -5.67
C ALA A 36 -15.95 -9.32 -5.63
N ALA A 37 -16.03 -10.32 -4.75
CA ALA A 37 -15.07 -11.41 -4.64
C ALA A 37 -14.93 -12.25 -5.92
N THR A 38 -16.04 -12.42 -6.64
CA THR A 38 -16.05 -13.12 -7.93
C THR A 38 -15.49 -12.28 -9.07
N SER A 39 -15.53 -10.94 -8.99
CA SER A 39 -14.99 -10.04 -10.01
C SER A 39 -13.50 -9.71 -9.80
N THR A 40 -12.99 -9.72 -8.56
CA THR A 40 -11.58 -9.43 -8.23
C THR A 40 -10.57 -10.44 -8.77
N CYS A 41 -11.01 -11.62 -9.24
CA CYS A 41 -10.11 -12.54 -9.96
C CYS A 41 -9.80 -12.11 -11.40
N ASN A 42 -10.51 -11.11 -11.96
CA ASN A 42 -10.27 -10.57 -13.30
C ASN A 42 -9.65 -9.15 -13.29
N ALA A 43 -9.29 -8.61 -12.12
CA ALA A 43 -8.77 -7.25 -12.00
C ALA A 43 -7.39 -7.03 -12.65
N ASN A 44 -6.66 -8.11 -13.00
CA ASN A 44 -5.40 -8.01 -13.76
C ASN A 44 -5.57 -8.03 -15.29
N THR A 45 -6.79 -8.20 -15.84
CA THR A 45 -6.96 -8.29 -17.30
C THR A 45 -7.56 -7.04 -17.96
N LYS A 46 -8.21 -6.13 -17.22
CA LYS A 46 -8.92 -4.97 -17.82
C LYS A 46 -8.22 -3.62 -17.70
N LEU A 47 -7.18 -3.49 -16.88
CA LEU A 47 -6.48 -2.22 -16.66
C LEU A 47 -4.98 -2.46 -16.48
N GLN A 48 -4.16 -1.56 -17.02
CA GLN A 48 -2.71 -1.56 -16.86
C GLN A 48 -2.28 -0.14 -16.50
N ALA A 49 -1.72 0.05 -15.31
CA ALA A 49 -1.28 1.36 -14.82
C ALA A 49 0.13 1.29 -14.24
N ARG A 50 0.97 2.26 -14.60
CA ARG A 50 2.33 2.42 -14.07
C ARG A 50 2.71 3.88 -13.99
N HIS A 51 3.61 4.20 -13.06
CA HIS A 51 4.22 5.52 -12.90
C HIS A 51 5.72 5.40 -12.70
N GLY A 52 6.44 6.53 -12.69
CA GLY A 52 7.88 6.57 -12.50
C GLY A 52 8.68 6.00 -13.68
N LEU A 53 8.06 5.87 -14.86
CA LEU A 53 8.70 5.28 -16.04
C LEU A 53 9.63 6.29 -16.70
N SER A 54 10.86 5.91 -17.00
CA SER A 54 11.68 6.65 -17.97
C SER A 54 11.04 6.62 -19.36
N SER A 55 11.51 7.46 -20.30
CA SER A 55 11.00 7.46 -21.68
C SER A 55 11.11 6.07 -22.34
N ALA A 56 12.25 5.39 -22.15
CA ALA A 56 12.46 4.04 -22.66
C ALA A 56 11.55 3.00 -21.98
N GLN A 57 11.38 3.08 -20.65
CA GLN A 57 10.48 2.19 -19.92
C GLN A 57 9.02 2.39 -20.32
N TYR A 58 8.60 3.64 -20.54
CA TYR A 58 7.26 3.95 -21.07
C TYR A 58 7.08 3.38 -22.47
N GLN A 59 8.06 3.55 -23.37
CA GLN A 59 7.99 2.99 -24.72
C GLN A 59 7.86 1.46 -24.72
N ALA A 60 8.58 0.77 -23.83
CA ALA A 60 8.45 -0.66 -23.63
C ALA A 60 7.05 -1.04 -23.09
N PHE A 61 6.55 -0.29 -22.11
CA PHE A 61 5.22 -0.49 -21.55
C PHE A 61 4.10 -0.26 -22.58
N TYR A 62 4.21 0.77 -23.42
CA TYR A 62 3.30 1.00 -24.54
C TYR A 62 3.31 -0.19 -25.52
N ASN A 63 4.49 -0.65 -25.92
CA ASN A 63 4.62 -1.77 -26.85
C ASN A 63 4.01 -3.06 -26.31
N GLN A 64 4.10 -3.29 -24.99
CA GLN A 64 3.47 -4.44 -24.33
C GLN A 64 1.93 -4.38 -24.35
N ASN A 65 1.34 -3.18 -24.27
CA ASN A 65 -0.09 -3.02 -24.02
C ASN A 65 -0.93 -2.66 -25.26
N LYS A 66 -0.32 -2.05 -26.28
CA LYS A 66 -1.04 -1.49 -27.45
C LYS A 66 -1.92 -2.48 -28.22
N ALA A 67 -1.65 -3.79 -28.11
CA ALA A 67 -2.44 -4.83 -28.79
C ALA A 67 -3.73 -5.20 -28.06
N GLY A 68 -3.78 -5.04 -26.73
CA GLY A 68 -4.92 -5.45 -25.89
C GLY A 68 -5.66 -4.31 -25.20
N TYR A 69 -5.07 -3.11 -25.19
CA TYR A 69 -5.55 -2.00 -24.38
C TYR A 69 -5.56 -0.66 -25.12
N THR A 70 -6.56 0.16 -24.78
CA THR A 70 -6.69 1.57 -25.16
C THR A 70 -5.98 2.46 -24.14
N ILE A 71 -5.21 3.44 -24.61
CA ILE A 71 -4.60 4.45 -23.74
C ILE A 71 -5.69 5.38 -23.21
N LYS A 72 -5.78 5.56 -21.89
CA LYS A 72 -6.69 6.52 -21.25
C LYS A 72 -6.01 7.83 -20.87
N THR A 73 -4.81 7.76 -20.32
CA THR A 73 -4.01 8.95 -20.02
C THR A 73 -2.54 8.59 -20.02
N VAL A 74 -1.73 9.56 -20.43
CA VAL A 74 -0.27 9.55 -20.28
C VAL A 74 0.12 10.94 -19.80
N SER A 75 0.82 10.99 -18.68
CA SER A 75 1.26 12.23 -18.06
C SER A 75 2.77 12.23 -17.89
N GLY A 76 3.43 13.25 -18.45
CA GLY A 76 4.86 13.48 -18.25
C GLY A 76 5.08 14.47 -17.11
N TYR A 77 6.08 14.22 -16.28
CA TYR A 77 6.40 15.09 -15.15
C TYR A 77 7.89 15.07 -14.80
N PRO A 78 8.44 16.16 -14.22
CA PRO A 78 9.82 16.18 -13.76
C PRO A 78 10.10 15.10 -12.71
N CYS A 79 11.28 14.48 -12.79
CA CYS A 79 11.63 13.33 -11.99
C CYS A 79 13.15 13.27 -11.82
N THR A 80 13.65 13.43 -10.59
CA THR A 80 15.09 13.51 -10.31
C THR A 80 15.80 12.16 -10.38
N SER A 81 15.07 11.06 -10.34
CA SER A 81 15.61 9.69 -10.39
C SER A 81 16.02 9.22 -11.79
N ASN A 82 15.75 10.01 -12.84
CA ASN A 82 16.07 9.65 -14.23
C ASN A 82 17.08 10.63 -14.85
N LYS A 83 17.97 10.11 -15.72
CA LYS A 83 18.96 10.90 -16.47
C LYS A 83 18.33 12.01 -17.30
N ASP A 84 17.17 11.73 -17.90
CA ASP A 84 16.43 12.70 -18.73
C ASP A 84 15.56 13.68 -17.91
N ARG A 85 15.62 13.57 -16.57
CA ARG A 85 14.84 14.35 -15.60
C ARG A 85 13.31 14.35 -15.83
N VAL A 86 12.79 13.37 -16.57
CA VAL A 86 11.36 13.17 -16.84
C VAL A 86 10.95 11.74 -16.51
N CYS A 87 9.76 11.59 -15.92
CA CYS A 87 9.08 10.33 -15.74
C CYS A 87 7.67 10.39 -16.35
N PHE A 88 7.10 9.22 -16.62
CA PHE A 88 5.75 9.06 -17.16
C PHE A 88 4.86 8.25 -16.23
N ALA A 89 3.62 8.69 -16.09
CA ALA A 89 2.52 7.92 -15.54
C ALA A 89 1.54 7.61 -16.67
N ALA A 90 1.13 6.36 -16.80
CA ALA A 90 0.28 5.91 -17.89
C ALA A 90 -0.78 4.94 -17.39
N LEU A 91 -1.98 5.07 -17.98
CA LEU A 91 -3.14 4.24 -17.72
C LEU A 91 -3.69 3.72 -19.04
N TYR A 92 -3.89 2.41 -19.10
CA TYR A 92 -4.47 1.68 -20.22
C TYR A 92 -5.65 0.87 -19.73
N VAL A 93 -6.68 0.71 -20.57
CA VAL A 93 -7.84 -0.15 -20.27
C VAL A 93 -8.23 -0.99 -21.48
N ALA A 94 -8.68 -2.21 -21.23
CA ALA A 94 -9.13 -3.12 -22.28
C ALA A 94 -10.57 -2.77 -22.73
N PRO A 95 -10.94 -3.09 -23.97
CA PRO A 95 -10.10 -3.66 -25.03
C PRO A 95 -9.26 -2.59 -25.76
N ALA A 96 -8.41 -3.03 -26.69
CA ALA A 96 -7.77 -2.14 -27.65
C ALA A 96 -8.81 -1.50 -28.60
N PRO A 97 -8.51 -0.33 -29.18
CA PRO A 97 -9.37 0.28 -30.19
C PRO A 97 -9.44 -0.62 -31.43
N THR A 98 -10.61 -0.67 -32.06
CA THR A 98 -10.82 -1.35 -33.35
C THR A 98 -10.42 -0.50 -34.56
N VAL A 99 -10.06 0.76 -34.32
CA VAL A 99 -9.61 1.72 -35.33
C VAL A 99 -8.13 2.00 -35.18
N ALA A 100 -7.48 2.44 -36.26
CA ALA A 100 -6.06 2.81 -36.24
C ALA A 100 -5.82 3.96 -35.24
N THR A 101 -4.72 3.90 -34.51
CA THR A 101 -4.36 4.92 -33.51
C THR A 101 -2.91 5.36 -33.63
N ILE A 102 -2.62 6.59 -33.22
CA ILE A 102 -1.26 7.11 -33.09
C ILE A 102 -1.08 7.56 -31.64
N ALA A 103 0.00 7.13 -31.00
CA ALA A 103 0.40 7.58 -29.67
C ALA A 103 1.80 8.19 -29.75
N ARG A 104 1.98 9.37 -29.16
CA ARG A 104 3.29 10.00 -28.99
C ARG A 104 3.51 10.35 -27.54
N HIS A 105 4.75 10.22 -27.08
CA HIS A 105 5.23 10.79 -25.83
C HIS A 105 6.49 11.59 -26.07
N ALA A 106 6.76 12.55 -25.18
CA ALA A 106 7.95 13.40 -25.24
C ALA A 106 8.13 14.16 -26.58
N LEU A 107 7.04 14.52 -27.27
CA LEU A 107 7.11 15.29 -28.52
C LEU A 107 7.46 16.75 -28.22
N PRO A 108 8.59 17.30 -28.69
CA PRO A 108 8.95 18.69 -28.41
C PRO A 108 7.92 19.69 -28.97
N LEU A 109 7.70 20.80 -28.26
CA LEU A 109 6.79 21.87 -28.71
C LEU A 109 7.07 22.33 -30.15
N SER A 110 8.34 22.38 -30.57
CA SER A 110 8.75 22.78 -31.92
C SER A 110 8.28 21.82 -33.03
N GLN A 111 7.99 20.55 -32.70
CA GLN A 111 7.54 19.53 -33.64
C GLN A 111 6.02 19.30 -33.57
N TYR A 112 5.39 19.68 -32.45
CA TYR A 112 3.98 19.40 -32.19
C TYR A 112 3.03 19.89 -33.28
N GLN A 113 3.18 21.14 -33.74
CA GLN A 113 2.25 21.71 -34.74
C GLN A 113 2.29 20.95 -36.07
N ALA A 114 3.49 20.64 -36.57
CA ALA A 114 3.65 19.92 -37.83
C ALA A 114 3.05 18.51 -37.76
N GLU A 115 3.23 17.80 -36.63
CA GLU A 115 2.61 16.48 -36.44
C GLU A 115 1.09 16.57 -36.23
N PHE A 116 0.60 17.60 -35.53
CA PHE A 116 -0.81 17.87 -35.39
C PHE A 116 -1.49 18.03 -36.76
N ASP A 117 -0.94 18.91 -37.61
CA ASP A 117 -1.49 19.19 -38.94
C ASP A 117 -1.43 17.95 -39.84
N ALA A 118 -0.34 17.18 -39.78
CA ALA A 118 -0.20 15.94 -40.53
C ALA A 118 -1.24 14.89 -40.11
N ASN A 119 -1.48 14.72 -38.80
CA ASN A 119 -2.46 13.76 -38.28
C ASN A 119 -3.89 14.17 -38.63
N VAL A 120 -4.22 15.46 -38.51
CA VAL A 120 -5.53 16.02 -38.93
C VAL A 120 -5.76 15.79 -40.42
N LYS A 121 -4.78 16.12 -41.26
CA LYS A 121 -4.84 15.88 -42.72
C LYS A 121 -5.00 14.40 -43.04
N ALA A 122 -4.39 13.53 -42.25
CA ALA A 122 -4.55 12.09 -42.36
C ALA A 122 -5.87 11.58 -41.76
N GLY A 123 -6.80 12.42 -41.33
CA GLY A 123 -8.13 12.01 -40.82
C GLY A 123 -8.10 11.38 -39.42
N TYR A 124 -7.08 11.70 -38.62
CA TYR A 124 -7.06 11.37 -37.20
C TYR A 124 -7.66 12.49 -36.36
N ARG A 125 -8.38 12.09 -35.32
CA ARG A 125 -8.88 12.97 -34.27
C ARG A 125 -8.02 12.85 -33.03
N LEU A 126 -7.67 13.99 -32.44
CA LEU A 126 -7.00 14.04 -31.14
C LEU A 126 -8.00 13.62 -30.05
N VAL A 127 -7.64 12.62 -29.24
CA VAL A 127 -8.44 12.15 -28.09
C VAL A 127 -8.01 12.89 -26.83
N PHE A 128 -6.70 12.94 -26.59
CA PHE A 128 -6.14 13.72 -25.50
C PHE A 128 -4.77 14.27 -25.86
N THR A 129 -4.40 15.34 -25.16
CA THR A 129 -3.06 15.93 -25.21
C THR A 129 -2.62 16.33 -23.81
N ASN A 130 -1.46 15.87 -23.38
CA ASN A 130 -0.84 16.26 -22.12
C ASN A 130 0.49 16.95 -22.43
N PRO A 131 0.48 18.27 -22.67
CA PRO A 131 1.67 19.07 -22.55
C PRO A 131 2.19 19.07 -21.12
N TYR A 132 3.50 19.06 -20.96
CA TYR A 132 4.18 19.16 -19.68
C TYR A 132 5.49 19.94 -19.83
N SER A 133 5.94 20.51 -18.71
CA SER A 133 7.10 21.40 -18.66
C SER A 133 8.19 20.82 -17.77
N ILE A 134 9.42 20.78 -18.29
CA ILE A 134 10.61 20.38 -17.55
C ILE A 134 11.46 21.62 -17.30
N PRO A 135 11.83 21.94 -16.03
CA PRO A 135 12.76 23.04 -15.75
C PRO A 135 14.11 22.86 -16.46
N LEU A 136 14.58 23.90 -17.15
CA LEU A 136 15.85 23.91 -17.89
C LEU A 136 16.52 25.29 -17.76
N GLY A 137 17.53 25.39 -16.88
CA GLY A 137 18.20 26.66 -16.58
C GLY A 137 17.21 27.69 -16.01
N LEU A 138 17.21 28.90 -16.58
CA LEU A 138 16.23 29.95 -16.22
C LEU A 138 14.85 29.76 -16.88
N GLY A 139 14.66 28.75 -17.73
CA GLY A 139 13.40 28.53 -18.46
C GLY A 139 12.80 27.15 -18.27
N VAL A 140 11.84 26.83 -19.13
CA VAL A 140 11.19 25.51 -19.17
C VAL A 140 11.20 24.96 -20.60
N ALA A 141 11.48 23.66 -20.73
CA ALA A 141 11.30 22.93 -21.97
C ALA A 141 9.91 22.27 -21.97
N THR A 142 9.14 22.46 -23.04
CA THR A 142 7.78 21.95 -23.17
C THR A 142 7.72 20.77 -24.14
N TYR A 143 7.06 19.70 -23.71
CA TYR A 143 6.84 18.49 -24.49
C TYR A 143 5.36 18.10 -24.45
N PHE A 144 4.92 17.30 -25.41
CA PHE A 144 3.55 16.84 -25.55
C PHE A 144 3.50 15.31 -25.56
N ASN A 145 2.56 14.76 -24.80
CA ASN A 145 2.05 13.41 -25.01
C ASN A 145 0.70 13.51 -25.72
N THR A 146 0.50 12.75 -26.79
CA THR A 146 -0.75 12.79 -27.56
C THR A 146 -1.25 11.40 -27.87
N TYR A 147 -2.57 11.29 -27.95
CA TYR A 147 -3.22 10.07 -28.41
C TYR A 147 -4.31 10.41 -29.43
N TRP A 148 -4.24 9.73 -30.56
CA TRP A 148 -5.04 9.98 -31.75
C TRP A 148 -5.76 8.71 -32.18
N VAL A 149 -6.98 8.87 -32.66
CA VAL A 149 -7.79 7.78 -33.23
C VAL A 149 -8.23 8.16 -34.63
N LYS A 150 -8.22 7.18 -35.54
CA LYS A 150 -8.73 7.35 -36.90
C LYS A 150 -10.25 7.43 -36.83
N ASP A 151 -10.79 8.64 -36.97
CA ASP A 151 -12.21 8.94 -36.80
C ASP A 151 -12.54 10.24 -37.54
N ALA A 152 -13.08 10.10 -38.75
CA ALA A 152 -13.56 11.22 -39.55
C ALA A 152 -15.02 11.59 -39.26
N SER A 153 -15.72 10.81 -38.43
CA SER A 153 -17.16 10.94 -38.20
C SER A 153 -17.50 11.88 -37.05
N THR A 154 -16.66 11.91 -36.02
CA THR A 154 -16.88 12.77 -34.84
C THR A 154 -16.36 14.17 -35.11
N ALA A 155 -17.23 15.17 -35.13
CA ALA A 155 -16.79 16.57 -35.18
C ALA A 155 -16.05 16.94 -33.89
N TRP A 156 -14.88 17.56 -34.04
CA TRP A 156 -14.00 17.92 -32.92
C TRP A 156 -13.20 19.21 -33.19
N ARG A 157 -12.66 19.80 -32.13
CA ARG A 157 -11.75 20.94 -32.15
C ARG A 157 -10.67 20.74 -31.11
N ALA A 158 -9.48 21.28 -31.36
CA ALA A 158 -8.46 21.37 -30.33
C ALA A 158 -7.74 22.72 -30.40
N VAL A 159 -7.25 23.15 -29.25
CA VAL A 159 -6.45 24.37 -29.09
C VAL A 159 -5.23 24.05 -28.23
N HIS A 160 -4.15 24.79 -28.43
CA HIS A 160 -2.94 24.72 -27.60
C HIS A 160 -2.26 26.08 -27.59
N ASN A 161 -1.29 26.26 -26.67
CA ASN A 161 -0.54 27.49 -26.51
C ASN A 161 -1.40 28.73 -26.22
N ARG A 162 -2.57 28.54 -25.61
CA ARG A 162 -3.47 29.63 -25.21
C ARG A 162 -3.13 30.14 -23.82
N ASP A 163 -3.12 31.45 -23.62
CA ASP A 163 -3.22 31.99 -22.25
C ASP A 163 -4.65 31.82 -21.70
N ALA A 164 -4.88 32.23 -20.44
CA ALA A 164 -6.17 32.04 -19.77
C ALA A 164 -7.32 32.77 -20.50
N THR A 165 -7.08 34.00 -20.95
CA THR A 165 -8.10 34.82 -21.64
C THR A 165 -8.46 34.22 -23.00
N GLN A 166 -7.44 33.84 -23.78
CA GLN A 166 -7.62 33.20 -25.08
C GLN A 166 -8.35 31.86 -24.94
N TYR A 167 -7.94 31.03 -23.98
CA TYR A 167 -8.60 29.75 -23.71
C TYR A 167 -10.07 29.94 -23.30
N GLN A 168 -10.37 30.92 -22.45
CA GLN A 168 -11.75 31.19 -22.04
C GLN A 168 -12.63 31.61 -23.22
N ALA A 169 -12.10 32.37 -24.18
CA ALA A 169 -12.80 32.71 -25.41
C ALA A 169 -13.04 31.48 -26.30
N ASP A 170 -12.00 30.64 -26.48
CA ASP A 170 -12.10 29.37 -27.24
C ASP A 170 -13.14 28.42 -26.61
N PHE A 171 -13.15 28.31 -25.28
CA PHE A 171 -14.10 27.52 -24.51
C PHE A 171 -15.54 27.99 -24.72
N ASN A 172 -15.78 29.29 -24.59
CA ASN A 172 -17.11 29.89 -24.77
C ASN A 172 -17.62 29.66 -26.20
N LYS A 173 -16.76 29.86 -27.20
CA LYS A 173 -17.10 29.61 -28.61
C LYS A 173 -17.40 28.14 -28.87
N ALA A 174 -16.57 27.22 -28.38
CA ALA A 174 -16.79 25.79 -28.56
C ALA A 174 -18.12 25.34 -27.93
N LYS A 175 -18.42 25.82 -26.71
CA LYS A 175 -19.68 25.54 -26.02
C LYS A 175 -20.89 26.09 -26.77
N ALA A 176 -20.82 27.33 -27.28
CA ALA A 176 -21.88 27.94 -28.09
C ALA A 176 -22.14 27.16 -29.39
N ASP A 177 -21.09 26.61 -30.01
CA ASP A 177 -21.17 25.80 -31.23
C ASP A 177 -21.61 24.34 -30.96
N GLY A 178 -21.96 24.01 -29.71
CA GLY A 178 -22.47 22.71 -29.29
C GLY A 178 -21.40 21.64 -29.02
N TYR A 179 -20.14 22.04 -28.83
CA TYR A 179 -19.07 21.12 -28.43
C TYR A 179 -18.98 21.04 -26.90
N ARG A 180 -18.60 19.86 -26.38
CA ARG A 180 -18.23 19.69 -24.96
C ARG A 180 -16.73 19.58 -24.79
N LEU A 181 -16.21 20.10 -23.69
CA LEU A 181 -14.82 19.90 -23.29
C LEU A 181 -14.63 18.43 -22.87
N THR A 182 -13.68 17.73 -23.47
CA THR A 182 -13.36 16.32 -23.13
C THR A 182 -11.98 16.16 -22.55
N TRP A 183 -11.08 17.10 -22.84
CA TRP A 183 -9.75 17.11 -22.27
C TRP A 183 -9.25 18.54 -22.10
N ILE A 184 -8.54 18.79 -21.00
CA ILE A 184 -7.78 20.02 -20.77
C ILE A 184 -6.49 19.69 -20.05
N SER A 185 -5.42 20.40 -20.39
CA SER A 185 -4.16 20.37 -19.66
C SER A 185 -3.55 21.76 -19.63
N GLY A 186 -3.00 22.13 -18.48
CA GLY A 186 -2.19 23.31 -18.28
C GLY A 186 -0.71 22.96 -18.25
N TYR A 187 0.13 23.90 -18.67
CA TYR A 187 1.58 23.76 -18.68
C TYR A 187 2.23 25.15 -18.64
N ALA A 188 3.55 25.19 -18.42
CA ALA A 188 4.33 26.42 -18.43
C ALA A 188 5.16 26.55 -19.71
N THR A 189 5.29 27.79 -20.20
CA THR A 189 6.22 28.16 -21.28
C THR A 189 7.01 29.41 -20.92
N GLY A 190 8.26 29.54 -21.39
CA GLY A 190 9.06 30.76 -21.23
C GLY A 190 10.12 30.68 -20.13
N VAL A 191 10.47 31.84 -19.55
CA VAL A 191 11.53 32.00 -18.54
C VAL A 191 10.96 32.23 -17.13
N LEU A 192 11.80 32.16 -16.10
CA LEU A 192 11.47 32.40 -14.69
C LEU A 192 10.31 31.54 -14.18
N GLY A 193 10.34 30.24 -14.47
CA GLY A 193 9.27 29.29 -14.10
C GLY A 193 8.06 29.30 -15.05
N GLY A 194 8.07 30.18 -16.05
CA GLY A 194 7.14 30.19 -17.18
C GLY A 194 5.76 30.75 -16.88
N VAL A 195 5.03 31.06 -17.95
CA VAL A 195 3.65 31.56 -17.93
C VAL A 195 2.70 30.40 -18.24
N ALA A 196 1.53 30.39 -17.59
CA ALA A 196 0.49 29.40 -17.82
C ALA A 196 0.01 29.40 -19.27
N LYS A 197 0.00 28.21 -19.87
CA LYS A 197 -0.59 27.92 -21.17
C LYS A 197 -1.54 26.73 -21.08
N TYR A 198 -2.52 26.70 -21.96
CA TYR A 198 -3.58 25.70 -21.97
C TYR A 198 -3.65 25.00 -23.33
N ALA A 199 -3.90 23.69 -23.28
CA ALA A 199 -4.29 22.88 -24.41
C ALA A 199 -5.58 22.11 -24.08
N ALA A 200 -6.50 22.03 -25.03
CA ALA A 200 -7.80 21.43 -24.81
C ALA A 200 -8.35 20.74 -26.06
N VAL A 201 -9.18 19.73 -25.83
CA VAL A 201 -9.91 18.98 -26.86
C VAL A 201 -11.41 19.10 -26.59
N PHE A 202 -12.14 19.50 -27.63
CA PHE A 202 -13.59 19.62 -27.63
C PHE A 202 -14.18 18.67 -28.65
N THR A 203 -15.23 17.94 -28.28
CA THR A 203 -15.90 17.01 -29.19
C THR A 203 -17.39 17.30 -29.23
N LYS A 204 -18.01 17.12 -30.39
CA LYS A 204 -19.45 17.23 -30.55
C LYS A 204 -20.09 15.87 -30.29
N THR A 205 -20.27 15.55 -29.02
CA THR A 205 -20.80 14.27 -28.54
C THR A 205 -21.82 14.49 -27.44
N GLY A 206 -22.78 13.57 -27.33
CA GLY A 206 -23.72 13.54 -26.20
C GLY A 206 -23.03 13.17 -24.89
N GLY A 207 -23.80 13.14 -23.80
CA GLY A 207 -23.35 12.69 -22.48
C GLY A 207 -23.86 13.57 -21.34
N PRO A 208 -23.38 13.35 -20.11
CA PRO A 208 -23.87 14.07 -18.94
C PRO A 208 -23.56 15.57 -19.02
N ALA A 209 -24.30 16.35 -18.24
CA ALA A 209 -23.98 17.75 -17.98
C ALA A 209 -22.53 17.87 -17.49
N TRP A 210 -21.83 18.92 -17.88
CA TRP A 210 -20.40 19.04 -17.65
C TRP A 210 -19.97 20.48 -17.31
N ALA A 211 -18.84 20.60 -16.63
CA ALA A 211 -18.22 21.88 -16.29
C ALA A 211 -16.70 21.82 -16.52
N GLY A 212 -16.11 22.92 -16.99
CA GLY A 212 -14.67 23.08 -17.15
C GLY A 212 -14.10 23.99 -16.07
N VAL A 213 -12.94 23.64 -15.54
CA VAL A 213 -12.19 24.43 -14.55
C VAL A 213 -10.77 24.65 -15.08
N HIS A 214 -10.27 25.88 -14.99
CA HIS A 214 -8.91 26.24 -15.39
C HIS A 214 -8.47 27.51 -14.65
N ASN A 215 -7.18 27.82 -14.71
CA ASN A 215 -6.59 29.02 -14.12
C ASN A 215 -6.91 29.20 -12.63
N VAL A 216 -6.90 28.10 -11.88
CA VAL A 216 -7.10 28.08 -10.43
C VAL A 216 -5.89 27.52 -9.73
N ASN A 217 -5.50 28.14 -8.62
CA ASN A 217 -4.53 27.56 -7.70
C ASN A 217 -5.17 26.41 -6.89
N SER A 218 -4.42 25.77 -6.01
CA SER A 218 -4.94 24.62 -5.25
C SER A 218 -6.14 24.93 -4.35
N ASP A 219 -6.18 26.09 -3.70
CA ASP A 219 -7.24 26.41 -2.75
C ASP A 219 -8.53 26.76 -3.52
N GLN A 220 -8.37 27.50 -4.62
CA GLN A 220 -9.44 27.78 -5.57
C GLN A 220 -9.95 26.50 -6.23
N TYR A 221 -9.08 25.55 -6.59
CA TYR A 221 -9.47 24.26 -7.12
C TYR A 221 -10.28 23.45 -6.10
N GLN A 222 -9.84 23.42 -4.84
CA GLN A 222 -10.57 22.73 -3.77
C GLN A 222 -11.95 23.36 -3.54
N ALA A 223 -12.06 24.69 -3.53
CA ALA A 223 -13.33 25.39 -3.42
C ALA A 223 -14.27 25.05 -4.59
N LYS A 224 -13.75 25.06 -5.83
CA LYS A 224 -14.54 24.73 -7.02
C LYS A 224 -14.95 23.26 -7.06
N PHE A 225 -14.08 22.37 -6.60
CA PHE A 225 -14.39 20.96 -6.44
C PHE A 225 -15.56 20.77 -5.46
N ASN A 226 -15.52 21.41 -4.29
CA ASN A 226 -16.59 21.29 -3.29
C ASN A 226 -17.92 21.85 -3.82
N GLU A 227 -17.88 22.99 -4.51
CA GLU A 227 -19.06 23.62 -5.13
C GLU A 227 -19.71 22.69 -6.17
N LEU A 228 -18.92 22.12 -7.08
CA LEU A 228 -19.41 21.23 -8.13
C LEU A 228 -19.88 19.89 -7.57
N ASN A 229 -19.18 19.35 -6.57
CA ASN A 229 -19.56 18.12 -5.88
C ASN A 229 -20.93 18.24 -5.21
N ALA A 230 -21.20 19.36 -4.53
CA ALA A 230 -22.51 19.64 -3.93
C ALA A 230 -23.65 19.69 -4.97
N GLN A 231 -23.33 19.97 -6.24
CA GLN A 231 -24.28 19.97 -7.36
C GLN A 231 -24.39 18.62 -8.10
N GLY A 232 -23.71 17.58 -7.58
CA GLY A 232 -23.72 16.22 -8.15
C GLY A 232 -22.72 16.00 -9.30
N TYR A 233 -21.71 16.86 -9.42
CA TYR A 233 -20.61 16.67 -10.38
C TYR A 233 -19.40 15.99 -9.73
N ARG A 234 -18.68 15.19 -10.52
CA ARG A 234 -17.37 14.65 -10.14
C ARG A 234 -16.33 14.97 -11.21
N PRO A 235 -15.05 15.11 -10.86
CA PRO A 235 -14.01 15.25 -11.87
C PRO A 235 -13.88 13.96 -12.67
N VAL A 236 -13.59 14.10 -13.96
CA VAL A 236 -13.25 13.00 -14.87
C VAL A 236 -11.87 13.17 -15.50
N VAL A 237 -11.40 14.42 -15.59
CA VAL A 237 -10.03 14.78 -15.98
C VAL A 237 -9.55 15.83 -14.98
N VAL A 238 -8.34 15.66 -14.46
CA VAL A 238 -7.67 16.65 -13.60
C VAL A 238 -6.22 16.71 -14.01
N ASN A 239 -5.70 17.91 -14.27
CA ASN A 239 -4.29 18.11 -14.57
C ASN A 239 -3.71 19.19 -13.66
N GLY A 240 -2.68 18.82 -12.91
CA GLY A 240 -1.86 19.73 -12.13
C GLY A 240 -0.63 20.15 -12.90
N PHE A 241 -0.17 21.38 -12.70
CA PHE A 241 1.06 21.92 -13.29
C PHE A 241 1.58 23.08 -12.44
N ARG A 242 2.80 23.55 -12.71
CA ARG A 242 3.41 24.68 -11.99
C ARG A 242 3.81 25.81 -12.93
N VAL A 243 3.68 27.04 -12.44
CA VAL A 243 4.01 28.27 -13.17
C VAL A 243 4.69 29.30 -12.25
N GLY A 244 5.47 30.21 -12.84
CA GLY A 244 6.09 31.34 -12.15
C GLY A 244 7.32 31.02 -11.30
N ALA A 245 8.05 32.07 -10.91
CA ALA A 245 9.25 31.98 -10.09
C ALA A 245 8.89 31.51 -8.67
N GLY A 246 9.50 30.41 -8.21
CA GLY A 246 9.12 29.73 -6.97
C GLY A 246 8.02 28.67 -7.14
N GLY A 247 7.32 28.66 -8.28
CA GLY A 247 6.36 27.65 -8.72
C GLY A 247 5.05 27.61 -7.92
N GLN A 248 3.98 28.16 -8.48
CA GLN A 248 2.62 28.02 -7.96
C GLN A 248 1.93 26.78 -8.53
N ASP A 249 1.31 25.95 -7.68
CA ASP A 249 0.48 24.82 -8.12
C ASP A 249 -0.80 25.35 -8.76
N MET A 250 -1.03 25.00 -10.03
CA MET A 250 -2.21 25.36 -10.80
C MET A 250 -2.93 24.10 -11.28
N TYR A 251 -4.25 24.20 -11.47
CA TYR A 251 -5.09 23.08 -11.87
C TYR A 251 -6.01 23.42 -13.03
N THR A 252 -6.23 22.40 -13.85
CA THR A 252 -7.32 22.32 -14.82
C THR A 252 -8.12 21.06 -14.59
N ALA A 253 -9.42 21.07 -14.87
CA ALA A 253 -10.26 19.90 -14.73
C ALA A 253 -11.49 19.93 -15.63
N VAL A 254 -11.99 18.74 -15.95
CA VAL A 254 -13.32 18.52 -16.53
C VAL A 254 -14.14 17.77 -15.48
N PHE A 255 -15.33 18.29 -15.20
CA PHE A 255 -16.32 17.70 -14.32
C PHE A 255 -17.53 17.23 -15.12
N GLU A 256 -18.12 16.11 -14.70
CA GLU A 256 -19.34 15.58 -15.27
C GLU A 256 -20.34 15.24 -14.16
N LYS A 257 -21.62 15.53 -14.42
CA LYS A 257 -22.71 15.14 -13.55
C LYS A 257 -22.83 13.62 -13.55
N SER A 258 -22.82 13.01 -12.38
CA SER A 258 -22.75 11.56 -12.25
C SER A 258 -23.75 11.10 -11.20
N SER A 259 -24.63 10.17 -11.59
CA SER A 259 -25.39 9.34 -10.64
C SER A 259 -24.67 8.02 -10.31
N ALA A 260 -23.54 7.74 -10.98
CA ALA A 260 -22.77 6.52 -10.77
C ALA A 260 -22.18 6.46 -9.35
N GLY A 261 -21.99 5.23 -8.84
CA GLY A 261 -21.60 4.89 -7.47
C GLY A 261 -20.28 5.48 -6.97
N GLY A 262 -19.75 4.93 -5.87
CA GLY A 262 -18.61 5.48 -5.14
C GLY A 262 -17.45 5.94 -6.04
N TRP A 263 -16.89 7.11 -5.76
CA TRP A 263 -15.71 7.64 -6.46
C TRP A 263 -14.82 8.41 -5.48
N VAL A 264 -13.54 8.52 -5.81
CA VAL A 264 -12.56 9.27 -5.02
C VAL A 264 -11.72 10.13 -5.95
N ALA A 265 -11.40 11.36 -5.55
CA ALA A 265 -10.42 12.19 -6.24
C ALA A 265 -9.40 12.73 -5.25
N ARG A 266 -8.14 12.79 -5.66
CA ARG A 266 -7.03 13.37 -4.88
C ARG A 266 -6.25 14.34 -5.75
N HIS A 267 -5.67 15.37 -5.12
CA HIS A 267 -4.65 16.24 -5.70
C HIS A 267 -3.60 16.54 -4.64
N ARG A 268 -2.43 17.07 -5.03
CA ARG A 268 -1.25 17.25 -4.16
C ARG A 268 -0.81 15.95 -3.48
N LEU A 269 -0.88 14.84 -4.21
CA LEU A 269 -0.49 13.53 -3.68
C LEU A 269 1.00 13.29 -3.98
N PRO A 270 1.92 13.41 -3.00
CA PRO A 270 3.34 13.19 -3.24
C PRO A 270 3.62 11.72 -3.59
N LEU A 271 4.70 11.46 -4.33
CA LEU A 271 5.08 10.11 -4.78
C LEU A 271 5.07 9.05 -3.67
N ASP A 272 5.60 9.38 -2.50
CA ASP A 272 5.66 8.49 -1.32
C ASP A 272 4.28 8.06 -0.80
N ASN A 273 3.25 8.82 -1.15
CA ASN A 273 1.85 8.51 -0.85
C ASN A 273 1.06 8.02 -2.06
N TYR A 274 1.46 8.36 -3.29
CA TYR A 274 0.69 7.96 -4.46
C TYR A 274 0.58 6.44 -4.57
N GLN A 275 1.68 5.71 -4.36
CA GLN A 275 1.62 4.25 -4.36
C GLN A 275 0.71 3.72 -3.24
N CYS A 276 0.75 4.33 -2.05
CA CYS A 276 -0.09 3.97 -0.92
C CYS A 276 -1.59 4.21 -1.20
N ASP A 277 -1.95 5.37 -1.76
CA ASP A 277 -3.32 5.65 -2.21
C ASP A 277 -3.73 4.66 -3.30
N PHE A 278 -2.85 4.40 -4.29
CA PHE A 278 -3.12 3.42 -5.34
C PHE A 278 -3.47 2.05 -4.78
N ASP A 279 -2.64 1.54 -3.86
CA ASP A 279 -2.85 0.23 -3.23
C ASP A 279 -4.15 0.23 -2.39
N ASN A 280 -4.44 1.31 -1.67
CA ASN A 280 -5.67 1.47 -0.89
C ASN A 280 -6.93 1.50 -1.75
N GLN A 281 -6.93 2.26 -2.84
CA GLN A 281 -8.09 2.38 -3.72
C GLN A 281 -8.33 1.06 -4.47
N MET A 282 -7.29 0.47 -5.06
CA MET A 282 -7.40 -0.83 -5.71
C MET A 282 -7.85 -1.94 -4.75
N GLY A 283 -7.28 -1.97 -3.55
CA GLY A 283 -7.62 -2.96 -2.54
C GLY A 283 -9.04 -2.77 -1.97
N SER A 284 -9.62 -1.57 -2.04
CA SER A 284 -11.01 -1.31 -1.62
C SER A 284 -12.03 -1.40 -2.75
N GLY A 285 -11.63 -1.86 -3.94
CA GLY A 285 -12.54 -2.13 -5.05
C GLY A 285 -12.78 -0.95 -6.00
N TYR A 286 -11.94 0.09 -5.95
CA TYR A 286 -11.88 1.13 -6.96
C TYR A 286 -10.90 0.77 -8.07
N ARG A 287 -11.14 1.34 -9.26
CA ARG A 287 -10.16 1.38 -10.35
C ARG A 287 -9.72 2.81 -10.64
N LEU A 288 -8.47 2.96 -11.07
CA LEU A 288 -7.95 4.25 -11.52
C LEU A 288 -8.68 4.66 -12.81
N ALA A 289 -9.29 5.84 -12.81
CA ALA A 289 -9.97 6.42 -13.96
C ALA A 289 -9.14 7.50 -14.65
N HIS A 290 -8.36 8.26 -13.88
CA HIS A 290 -7.48 9.31 -14.40
C HIS A 290 -6.27 9.52 -13.48
N VAL A 291 -5.14 9.88 -14.06
CA VAL A 291 -3.92 10.29 -13.34
C VAL A 291 -3.20 11.39 -14.11
N SER A 292 -2.72 12.40 -13.38
CA SER A 292 -1.79 13.43 -13.85
C SER A 292 -0.64 13.53 -12.87
N GLY A 293 0.58 13.37 -13.35
CA GLY A 293 1.79 13.68 -12.59
C GLY A 293 2.24 15.12 -12.86
N TYR A 294 2.84 15.76 -11.87
CA TYR A 294 3.43 17.11 -11.99
C TYR A 294 4.51 17.31 -10.93
N ASP A 295 5.40 18.26 -11.15
CA ASP A 295 6.39 18.66 -10.14
C ASP A 295 5.72 19.48 -9.04
N ARG A 296 6.15 19.30 -7.79
CA ARG A 296 5.97 20.24 -6.70
C ARG A 296 7.23 20.26 -5.84
N ALA A 297 7.92 21.41 -5.85
CA ALA A 297 9.17 21.65 -5.16
C ALA A 297 10.26 20.58 -5.43
N GLY A 298 10.41 20.13 -6.68
CA GLY A 298 11.39 19.11 -7.04
C GLY A 298 10.96 17.66 -6.75
N THR A 299 9.71 17.46 -6.32
CA THR A 299 9.14 16.14 -6.02
C THR A 299 7.92 15.84 -6.89
N ALA A 300 7.82 14.61 -7.39
CA ALA A 300 6.67 14.17 -8.16
C ALA A 300 5.40 14.15 -7.29
N ASN A 301 4.35 14.80 -7.78
CA ASN A 301 3.03 14.86 -7.18
C ASN A 301 1.99 14.42 -8.20
N PHE A 302 0.85 13.95 -7.71
CA PHE A 302 -0.20 13.35 -8.52
C PHE A 302 -1.57 13.95 -8.22
N ALA A 303 -2.38 14.07 -9.26
CA ALA A 303 -3.82 14.23 -9.17
C ALA A 303 -4.48 12.99 -9.78
N THR A 304 -5.43 12.40 -9.08
CA THR A 304 -6.04 11.10 -9.42
C THR A 304 -7.55 11.17 -9.33
N VAL A 305 -8.22 10.37 -10.17
CA VAL A 305 -9.64 10.09 -10.09
C VAL A 305 -9.83 8.58 -10.09
N TRP A 306 -10.65 8.10 -9.18
CA TRP A 306 -10.95 6.70 -8.93
C TRP A 306 -12.46 6.50 -8.98
N VAL A 307 -12.89 5.35 -9.49
CA VAL A 307 -14.31 4.98 -9.55
C VAL A 307 -14.48 3.54 -9.07
N ALA A 308 -15.53 3.28 -8.30
CA ALA A 308 -15.85 1.94 -7.83
C ALA A 308 -16.04 1.00 -9.03
N ASP A 309 -15.46 -0.19 -8.95
CA ASP A 309 -15.45 -1.18 -10.03
C ASP A 309 -15.95 -2.55 -9.56
N SER A 310 -15.41 -3.05 -8.44
CA SER A 310 -15.70 -4.39 -7.96
C SER A 310 -16.63 -4.44 -6.75
N MET A 311 -16.64 -3.43 -5.88
CA MET A 311 -17.53 -3.35 -4.71
C MET A 311 -18.53 -2.19 -4.86
N ASP A 312 -19.74 -2.36 -4.28
CA ASP A 312 -20.70 -1.27 -4.20
C ASP A 312 -20.14 -0.11 -3.36
N GLY A 313 -20.37 1.12 -3.82
CA GLY A 313 -19.86 2.31 -3.14
C GLY A 313 -20.39 2.47 -1.71
N ASN A 314 -21.60 1.98 -1.43
CA ASN A 314 -22.21 2.05 -0.09
C ASN A 314 -21.56 1.05 0.86
N ASP A 315 -21.21 -0.15 0.41
CA ASP A 315 -20.49 -1.13 1.23
C ASP A 315 -19.11 -0.60 1.63
N ILE A 316 -18.38 -0.02 0.67
CA ILE A 316 -17.09 0.62 0.95
C ILE A 316 -17.26 1.74 1.97
N ALA A 317 -18.27 2.59 1.80
CA ALA A 317 -18.56 3.68 2.72
C ALA A 317 -18.91 3.16 4.13
N ALA A 318 -19.69 2.09 4.24
CA ALA A 318 -20.04 1.48 5.53
C ALA A 318 -18.81 0.94 6.27
N ILE A 319 -17.89 0.26 5.56
CA ILE A 319 -16.61 -0.18 6.13
C ILE A 319 -15.79 1.02 6.59
N ASP A 320 -15.67 2.05 5.75
CA ASP A 320 -14.91 3.26 6.08
C ASP A 320 -15.46 3.97 7.32
N THR A 321 -16.79 4.10 7.45
CA THR A 321 -17.45 4.69 8.62
C THR A 321 -17.18 3.89 9.89
N LEU A 322 -17.28 2.55 9.84
CA LEU A 322 -16.98 1.71 10.99
C LEU A 322 -15.52 1.84 11.43
N VAL A 323 -14.59 1.75 10.48
CA VAL A 323 -13.15 1.82 10.79
C VAL A 323 -12.82 3.19 11.37
N ALA A 324 -13.35 4.28 10.81
CA ALA A 324 -13.16 5.62 11.34
C ALA A 324 -13.69 5.74 12.79
N LYS A 325 -14.86 5.17 13.08
CA LYS A 325 -15.41 5.12 14.44
C LYS A 325 -14.49 4.36 15.39
N VAL A 326 -14.09 3.14 15.04
CA VAL A 326 -13.18 2.31 15.87
C VAL A 326 -11.86 3.02 16.12
N MET A 327 -11.27 3.63 15.09
CA MET A 327 -10.01 4.36 15.24
C MET A 327 -10.16 5.58 16.16
N SER A 328 -11.26 6.32 16.04
CA SER A 328 -11.55 7.47 16.89
C SER A 328 -11.77 7.06 18.35
N ASP A 329 -12.62 6.06 18.59
CA ASP A 329 -13.00 5.62 19.95
C ASP A 329 -11.82 5.03 20.73
N ASN A 330 -10.81 4.51 20.03
CA ASN A 330 -9.66 3.82 20.61
C ASN A 330 -8.33 4.58 20.41
N ASP A 331 -8.38 5.81 19.91
CA ASP A 331 -7.20 6.64 19.63
C ASP A 331 -6.12 5.89 18.82
N VAL A 332 -6.55 5.16 17.78
CA VAL A 332 -5.67 4.37 16.91
C VAL A 332 -5.13 5.27 15.78
N PRO A 333 -3.81 5.57 15.72
CA PRO A 333 -3.25 6.50 14.73
C PRO A 333 -3.28 5.97 13.30
N GLY A 334 -3.20 4.65 13.15
CA GLY A 334 -3.14 3.99 11.86
C GLY A 334 -3.48 2.50 11.96
N LEU A 335 -4.19 1.99 10.97
CA LEU A 335 -4.73 0.64 10.94
C LEU A 335 -4.76 0.12 9.51
N SER A 336 -4.55 -1.18 9.31
CA SER A 336 -4.76 -1.84 8.03
C SER A 336 -5.67 -3.04 8.21
N ILE A 337 -6.66 -3.18 7.33
CA ILE A 337 -7.59 -4.32 7.31
C ILE A 337 -7.57 -4.99 5.95
N ALA A 338 -7.70 -6.32 5.97
CA ALA A 338 -7.97 -7.12 4.80
C ALA A 338 -9.14 -8.06 5.11
N ILE A 339 -10.08 -8.17 4.17
CA ILE A 339 -11.21 -9.09 4.23
C ILE A 339 -11.04 -10.08 3.11
N SER A 340 -11.20 -11.37 3.43
CA SER A 340 -11.18 -12.45 2.47
C SER A 340 -12.45 -13.29 2.57
N GLN A 341 -12.86 -13.83 1.42
CA GLN A 341 -14.00 -14.71 1.30
C GLN A 341 -13.67 -15.83 0.33
N ALA A 342 -13.99 -17.08 0.69
CA ALA A 342 -13.68 -18.27 -0.10
C ALA A 342 -12.20 -18.32 -0.56
N GLY A 343 -11.27 -17.93 0.32
CA GLY A 343 -9.83 -17.91 0.06
C GLY A 343 -9.34 -16.75 -0.82
N ARG A 344 -10.19 -15.79 -1.19
CA ARG A 344 -9.82 -14.63 -2.04
C ARG A 344 -9.90 -13.32 -1.26
N PRO A 345 -8.91 -12.42 -1.39
CA PRO A 345 -9.04 -11.07 -0.84
C PRO A 345 -10.12 -10.30 -1.61
N VAL A 346 -11.03 -9.67 -0.89
CA VAL A 346 -12.16 -8.90 -1.43
C VAL A 346 -12.08 -7.42 -1.07
N PHE A 347 -11.35 -7.12 0.01
CA PHE A 347 -11.08 -5.77 0.48
C PHE A 347 -9.71 -5.75 1.17
N ALA A 348 -8.92 -4.71 0.93
CA ALA A 348 -7.67 -4.44 1.62
C ALA A 348 -7.40 -2.93 1.63
N LYS A 349 -7.35 -2.31 2.81
CA LYS A 349 -7.15 -0.85 2.94
C LYS A 349 -6.45 -0.49 4.23
N GLY A 350 -5.58 0.50 4.14
CA GLY A 350 -4.98 1.21 5.25
C GLY A 350 -5.72 2.52 5.56
N TYR A 351 -5.72 2.88 6.83
CA TYR A 351 -6.40 4.04 7.40
C TYR A 351 -5.43 4.77 8.35
N GLY A 352 -5.56 6.09 8.43
CA GLY A 352 -4.73 6.93 9.29
C GLY A 352 -3.28 7.11 8.81
N SER A 353 -2.41 7.46 9.74
CA SER A 353 -1.00 7.80 9.48
C SER A 353 -0.06 6.67 9.91
N ARG A 354 1.06 6.54 9.19
CA ARG A 354 2.18 5.67 9.57
C ARG A 354 3.09 6.29 10.64
N SER A 355 2.83 7.53 11.03
CA SER A 355 3.71 8.33 11.89
C SER A 355 2.95 8.86 13.11
N ILE A 356 3.69 9.13 14.18
CA ILE A 356 3.18 9.71 15.42
C ILE A 356 4.20 10.79 15.87
N PRO A 357 3.84 12.10 15.90
CA PRO A 357 2.56 12.66 15.48
C PRO A 357 2.28 12.38 14.00
N ALA A 358 0.99 12.41 13.64
CA ALA A 358 0.57 12.15 12.27
C ALA A 358 1.26 13.12 11.32
N ASP A 359 1.90 12.58 10.29
CA ASP A 359 2.38 13.35 9.15
C ASP A 359 1.62 12.92 7.89
N TYR A 360 2.05 13.43 6.75
CA TYR A 360 1.41 13.14 5.47
C TYR A 360 1.43 11.64 5.12
N ARG A 361 2.31 10.80 5.69
CA ARG A 361 2.49 9.41 5.25
C ARG A 361 1.33 8.52 5.71
N SER A 362 0.47 8.11 4.78
CA SER A 362 -0.70 7.27 5.07
C SER A 362 -0.37 5.78 5.22
N VAL A 363 -1.15 5.05 6.02
CA VAL A 363 -1.13 3.57 6.06
C VAL A 363 -1.70 3.01 4.75
N CYS A 364 -1.10 1.94 4.26
CA CYS A 364 -1.48 1.16 3.07
C CYS A 364 -1.56 -0.34 3.40
N PRO A 365 -2.12 -1.18 2.50
CA PRO A 365 -2.32 -2.61 2.79
C PRO A 365 -1.01 -3.39 2.99
N ASP A 366 0.10 -2.89 2.48
CA ASP A 366 1.44 -3.47 2.63
C ASP A 366 2.33 -2.68 3.61
N SER A 367 1.76 -1.75 4.39
CA SER A 367 2.46 -1.15 5.53
C SER A 367 2.86 -2.23 6.51
N ARG A 368 4.06 -2.11 7.06
CA ARG A 368 4.59 -3.14 7.96
C ARG A 368 4.18 -2.83 9.39
N PHE A 369 3.54 -3.82 9.99
CA PHE A 369 3.22 -3.84 11.41
C PHE A 369 4.03 -4.96 12.08
N ARG A 370 4.47 -4.70 13.32
CA ARG A 370 5.01 -5.72 14.21
C ARG A 370 3.83 -6.56 14.66
N ILE A 371 3.80 -7.81 14.21
CA ILE A 371 2.68 -8.74 14.46
C ILE A 371 2.77 -9.44 15.82
N ALA A 372 3.81 -9.14 16.60
CA ALA A 372 4.04 -9.68 17.94
C ALA A 372 3.81 -11.21 18.00
N SER A 373 2.96 -11.65 18.92
CA SER A 373 2.68 -13.06 19.20
C SER A 373 2.06 -13.85 18.04
N LEU A 374 1.56 -13.20 16.97
CA LEU A 374 1.13 -13.90 15.76
C LEU A 374 2.28 -14.63 15.05
N SER A 375 3.53 -14.29 15.40
CA SER A 375 4.72 -14.99 14.93
C SER A 375 4.75 -16.45 15.38
N LYS A 376 4.12 -16.80 16.51
CA LYS A 376 4.16 -18.15 17.08
C LYS A 376 3.51 -19.20 16.17
N GLN A 377 2.39 -18.87 15.52
CA GLN A 377 1.75 -19.78 14.57
C GLN A 377 2.66 -20.06 13.36
N ILE A 378 3.42 -19.07 12.92
CA ILE A 378 4.43 -19.22 11.86
C ILE A 378 5.57 -20.13 12.34
N THR A 379 6.08 -19.91 13.55
CA THR A 379 7.13 -20.76 14.16
C THR A 379 6.66 -22.20 14.33
N ALA A 380 5.43 -22.42 14.82
CA ALA A 380 4.84 -23.75 14.99
C ALA A 380 4.72 -24.47 13.63
N THR A 381 4.23 -23.77 12.60
CA THR A 381 4.19 -24.30 11.23
C THR A 381 5.58 -24.69 10.72
N ALA A 382 6.60 -23.89 11.04
CA ALA A 382 7.98 -24.19 10.67
C ALA A 382 8.55 -25.45 11.37
N ILE A 383 8.07 -25.77 12.59
CA ILE A 383 8.36 -27.06 13.24
C ILE A 383 7.64 -28.21 12.52
N TYR A 384 6.35 -28.07 12.20
CA TYR A 384 5.63 -29.09 11.45
C TYR A 384 6.24 -29.35 10.07
N LYS A 385 6.81 -28.33 9.42
CA LYS A 385 7.63 -28.53 8.20
C LYS A 385 8.87 -29.40 8.42
N LEU A 386 9.46 -29.41 9.62
CA LEU A 386 10.55 -30.32 9.94
C LEU A 386 10.06 -31.76 10.11
N LEU A 387 8.85 -31.97 10.64
CA LEU A 387 8.22 -33.29 10.69
C LEU A 387 7.91 -33.81 9.28
N ASP A 388 7.28 -32.99 8.44
CA ASP A 388 6.96 -33.34 7.05
C ASP A 388 8.21 -33.76 6.26
N GLN A 389 9.35 -33.12 6.53
CA GLN A 389 10.63 -33.40 5.88
C GLN A 389 11.45 -34.52 6.57
N GLY A 390 10.91 -35.16 7.61
CA GLY A 390 11.62 -36.21 8.37
C GLY A 390 12.83 -35.72 9.16
N ARG A 391 13.00 -34.39 9.30
CA ARG A 391 14.11 -33.77 10.05
C ARG A 391 13.85 -33.71 11.54
N LEU A 392 12.59 -33.75 11.96
CA LEU A 392 12.16 -33.96 13.33
C LEU A 392 11.28 -35.21 13.35
N SER A 393 11.70 -36.24 14.09
CA SER A 393 10.98 -37.52 14.11
C SER A 393 9.67 -37.49 14.88
N SER A 394 9.56 -36.66 15.93
CA SER A 394 8.34 -36.46 16.71
C SER A 394 8.44 -35.17 17.51
N ILE A 395 7.30 -34.52 17.78
CA ILE A 395 7.24 -33.41 18.73
C ILE A 395 7.42 -33.86 20.19
N ASP A 396 7.39 -35.16 20.48
CA ASP A 396 7.66 -35.70 21.83
C ASP A 396 9.17 -35.90 22.11
N ARG A 397 10.04 -35.52 21.17
CA ARG A 397 11.49 -35.51 21.37
C ARG A 397 11.87 -34.53 22.49
N THR A 398 12.74 -34.99 23.39
CA THR A 398 13.30 -34.15 24.45
C THR A 398 14.22 -33.07 23.89
N VAL A 399 14.24 -31.92 24.56
CA VAL A 399 14.94 -30.72 24.08
C VAL A 399 16.36 -30.65 24.64
N PHE A 400 16.51 -30.80 25.96
CA PHE A 400 17.77 -30.62 26.67
C PHE A 400 18.32 -31.94 27.23
N GLY A 401 19.61 -31.96 27.51
CA GLY A 401 20.34 -33.08 28.10
C GLY A 401 20.80 -34.11 27.06
N THR A 402 21.53 -35.12 27.52
CA THR A 402 22.06 -36.19 26.66
C THR A 402 20.96 -36.84 25.82
N GLY A 403 21.12 -36.81 24.50
CA GLY A 403 20.16 -37.35 23.52
C GLY A 403 19.01 -36.41 23.13
N GLY A 404 18.86 -35.28 23.82
CA GLY A 404 17.94 -34.20 23.46
C GLY A 404 18.41 -33.42 22.22
N ILE A 405 17.49 -32.71 21.56
CA ILE A 405 17.77 -32.02 20.28
C ILE A 405 18.87 -30.96 20.43
N LEU A 406 18.77 -30.10 21.46
CA LEU A 406 19.78 -29.07 21.77
C LEU A 406 20.90 -29.61 22.66
N GLY A 407 20.81 -30.88 23.09
CA GLY A 407 21.82 -31.54 23.89
C GLY A 407 22.20 -30.71 25.13
N ASN A 408 23.50 -30.42 25.22
CA ASN A 408 24.14 -29.68 26.31
C ASN A 408 24.63 -28.29 25.84
N ASP A 409 24.06 -27.74 24.75
CA ASP A 409 24.53 -26.50 24.11
C ASP A 409 24.35 -25.25 25.02
N TYR A 410 23.53 -25.33 26.07
CA TYR A 410 23.16 -24.21 26.95
C TYR A 410 23.32 -24.54 28.45
N GLY A 411 23.33 -23.54 29.32
CA GLY A 411 23.54 -23.71 30.76
C GLY A 411 25.03 -23.71 31.12
N THR A 412 25.37 -23.42 32.38
CA THR A 412 26.79 -23.28 32.80
C THR A 412 27.32 -24.49 33.57
N GLU A 413 26.58 -25.02 34.53
CA GLU A 413 27.05 -26.07 35.45
C GLU A 413 27.34 -27.41 34.72
N LEU A 414 28.54 -27.95 34.91
CA LEU A 414 28.98 -29.23 34.36
C LEU A 414 29.05 -30.31 35.45
N LEU A 415 28.54 -31.50 35.13
CA LEU A 415 28.76 -32.73 35.89
C LEU A 415 30.16 -33.28 35.59
N PRO A 416 30.73 -34.15 36.46
CA PRO A 416 32.07 -34.73 36.26
C PRO A 416 32.27 -35.48 34.95
N ASN A 417 31.19 -35.94 34.31
CA ASN A 417 31.22 -36.60 33.00
C ASN A 417 31.14 -35.63 31.80
N GLY A 418 31.24 -34.31 32.04
CA GLY A 418 31.17 -33.26 31.02
C GLY A 418 29.76 -32.92 30.52
N SER A 419 28.70 -33.53 31.06
CA SER A 419 27.30 -33.16 30.74
C SER A 419 26.82 -31.97 31.57
N LYS A 420 25.78 -31.25 31.11
CA LYS A 420 25.22 -30.11 31.85
C LYS A 420 24.30 -30.59 32.99
N SER A 421 24.38 -29.93 34.14
CA SER A 421 23.56 -30.22 35.34
C SER A 421 22.13 -29.69 35.17
N TYR A 422 21.35 -30.29 34.27
CA TYR A 422 19.94 -29.94 34.12
C TYR A 422 19.08 -30.65 35.17
N SER A 423 18.14 -29.91 35.77
CA SER A 423 17.09 -30.51 36.61
C SER A 423 16.35 -31.63 35.86
N ALA A 424 15.84 -32.62 36.60
CA ALA A 424 15.06 -33.71 36.00
C ALA A 424 13.88 -33.20 35.17
N ARG A 425 13.25 -32.10 35.61
CA ARG A 425 12.17 -31.41 34.89
C ARG A 425 12.66 -30.74 33.61
N ALA A 426 13.81 -30.06 33.63
CA ALA A 426 14.34 -29.45 32.40
C ALA A 426 14.66 -30.51 31.33
N ARG A 427 15.17 -31.68 31.75
CA ARG A 427 15.44 -32.83 30.86
C ARG A 427 14.19 -33.49 30.28
N SER A 428 13.04 -33.37 30.94
CA SER A 428 11.77 -33.93 30.45
C SER A 428 10.98 -32.99 29.53
N ILE A 429 11.47 -31.78 29.26
CA ILE A 429 10.85 -30.87 28.31
C ILE A 429 10.95 -31.45 26.89
N THR A 430 9.82 -31.50 26.20
CA THR A 430 9.70 -31.92 24.79
C THR A 430 9.35 -30.74 23.90
N VAL A 431 9.49 -30.89 22.58
CA VAL A 431 9.03 -29.89 21.60
C VAL A 431 7.54 -29.59 21.76
N ARG A 432 6.73 -30.62 22.03
CA ARG A 432 5.28 -30.50 22.30
C ARG A 432 5.03 -29.58 23.49
N HIS A 433 5.76 -29.77 24.59
CA HIS A 433 5.59 -28.94 25.78
C HIS A 433 5.87 -27.46 25.50
N LEU A 434 6.87 -27.15 24.67
CA LEU A 434 7.17 -25.78 24.25
C LEU A 434 6.06 -25.20 23.36
N LEU A 435 5.59 -25.95 22.36
CA LEU A 435 4.53 -25.53 21.44
C LEU A 435 3.20 -25.25 22.17
N GLN A 436 2.91 -26.03 23.21
CA GLN A 436 1.67 -25.99 23.97
C GLN A 436 1.74 -25.13 25.23
N HIS A 437 2.85 -24.42 25.47
CA HIS A 437 3.02 -23.56 26.65
C HIS A 437 2.87 -24.31 28.00
N VAL A 438 3.35 -25.56 28.08
CA VAL A 438 3.30 -26.40 29.30
C VAL A 438 4.69 -26.91 29.71
N ALA A 439 5.76 -26.24 29.27
CA ALA A 439 7.14 -26.66 29.52
C ALA A 439 7.70 -26.19 30.87
N GLY A 440 7.54 -24.91 31.21
CA GLY A 440 8.26 -24.30 32.33
C GLY A 440 7.40 -23.83 33.49
N GLY A 441 6.07 -23.92 33.38
CA GLY A 441 5.15 -23.35 34.37
C GLY A 441 5.41 -21.86 34.61
N PRO A 442 5.07 -21.33 35.80
CA PRO A 442 5.27 -19.92 36.14
C PRO A 442 6.67 -19.41 35.82
N GLN A 443 7.71 -20.20 36.04
CA GLN A 443 9.10 -19.77 35.90
C GLN A 443 9.50 -19.32 34.48
N TRP A 444 8.81 -19.84 33.45
CA TRP A 444 9.00 -19.44 32.06
C TRP A 444 7.79 -18.69 31.50
N ASP A 445 6.81 -18.38 32.36
CA ASP A 445 5.62 -17.61 32.02
C ASP A 445 5.97 -16.13 31.81
N ASN A 446 5.09 -15.43 31.13
CA ASN A 446 5.17 -13.99 30.96
C ASN A 446 4.75 -13.20 32.22
N ARG A 447 4.26 -13.87 33.28
CA ARG A 447 3.69 -13.26 34.50
C ARG A 447 4.21 -13.85 35.82
N CYS A 448 5.44 -14.34 35.87
CA CYS A 448 5.91 -15.08 37.04
C CYS A 448 6.11 -14.24 38.32
N CYS A 449 5.80 -14.92 39.43
CA CYS A 449 6.57 -14.99 40.67
C CYS A 449 6.14 -14.18 41.90
N THR A 450 5.34 -13.10 41.82
CA THR A 450 4.94 -12.40 43.07
C THR A 450 3.56 -11.71 43.06
N SER A 451 2.96 -11.40 41.90
CA SER A 451 1.57 -10.94 41.87
C SER A 451 0.94 -11.16 40.47
N PRO A 452 -0.41 -11.16 40.36
CA PRO A 452 -1.12 -11.20 39.07
C PRO A 452 -0.73 -10.08 38.10
N ASP A 453 -0.08 -9.02 38.60
CA ASP A 453 0.27 -7.80 37.88
C ASP A 453 1.77 -7.66 37.58
N SER A 454 2.65 -8.61 38.01
CA SER A 454 4.09 -8.55 37.70
C SER A 454 4.43 -9.30 36.40
N TRP A 455 4.83 -8.53 35.38
CA TRP A 455 5.36 -9.07 34.11
C TRP A 455 6.84 -9.44 34.27
N SER A 456 7.18 -10.73 34.29
CA SER A 456 8.55 -11.23 34.46
C SER A 456 8.95 -12.26 33.39
N ASP A 457 8.44 -12.03 32.18
CA ASP A 457 8.85 -12.76 30.99
C ASP A 457 10.38 -12.68 30.81
N PRO A 458 11.09 -13.83 30.80
CA PRO A 458 12.54 -13.83 30.61
C PRO A 458 13.00 -13.11 29.34
N MET A 459 12.16 -13.05 28.30
CA MET A 459 12.48 -12.36 27.05
C MET A 459 12.52 -10.83 27.17
N PHE A 460 11.92 -10.27 28.22
CA PHE A 460 11.85 -8.82 28.46
C PHE A 460 12.66 -8.35 29.67
N ASP A 461 13.39 -9.26 30.34
CA ASP A 461 14.37 -8.87 31.35
C ASP A 461 15.41 -7.95 30.67
N GLY A 462 15.58 -6.73 31.19
CA GLY A 462 16.23 -5.59 30.50
C GLY A 462 17.69 -5.77 30.07
N GLY A 463 18.31 -6.91 30.37
CA GLY A 463 19.69 -7.24 29.98
C GLY A 463 19.84 -7.87 28.60
N TRP A 464 18.76 -8.33 27.94
CA TRP A 464 18.89 -9.18 26.73
C TRP A 464 18.81 -8.45 25.39
N ILE A 465 18.52 -7.14 25.39
CA ILE A 465 18.53 -6.33 24.17
C ILE A 465 19.94 -6.37 23.55
N ASN A 466 20.04 -6.66 22.25
CA ASN A 466 21.30 -6.87 21.51
C ASN A 466 22.17 -8.07 21.96
N GLN A 467 21.67 -8.96 22.81
CA GLN A 467 22.41 -10.16 23.20
C GLN A 467 22.05 -11.39 22.34
N ALA A 468 23.01 -12.32 22.23
CA ALA A 468 22.74 -13.61 21.63
C ALA A 468 21.72 -14.38 22.50
N GLN A 469 20.63 -14.85 21.88
CA GLN A 469 19.56 -15.59 22.55
C GLN A 469 20.05 -16.84 23.32
N GLY A 470 21.23 -17.39 22.97
CA GLY A 470 21.85 -18.48 23.73
C GLY A 470 22.29 -18.10 25.15
N ALA A 471 22.69 -16.84 25.37
CA ALA A 471 23.02 -16.33 26.71
C ALA A 471 21.77 -16.24 27.59
N LEU A 472 20.65 -15.80 27.01
CA LEU A 472 19.34 -15.82 27.68
C LEU A 472 18.91 -17.23 28.04
N ILE A 473 18.98 -18.18 27.10
CA ILE A 473 18.61 -19.58 27.37
C ILE A 473 19.46 -20.17 28.48
N THR A 474 20.77 -19.91 28.46
CA THR A 474 21.71 -20.33 29.52
C THR A 474 21.31 -19.74 30.87
N SER A 475 21.10 -18.43 30.95
CA SER A 475 20.71 -17.75 32.19
C SER A 475 19.39 -18.27 32.75
N VAL A 476 18.37 -18.50 31.92
CA VAL A 476 17.08 -19.03 32.38
C VAL A 476 17.22 -20.46 32.90
N LEU A 477 18.00 -21.31 32.22
CA LEU A 477 18.23 -22.68 32.68
C LEU A 477 19.00 -22.73 34.01
N ASP A 478 19.94 -21.81 34.22
CA ASP A 478 20.78 -21.77 35.42
C ASP A 478 20.08 -21.11 36.61
N SER A 479 19.28 -20.07 36.37
CA SER A 479 18.72 -19.23 37.44
C SER A 479 17.25 -19.50 37.77
N ARG A 480 16.46 -20.07 36.85
CA ARG A 480 15.02 -20.28 37.04
C ARG A 480 14.69 -21.77 37.25
N THR A 481 14.66 -22.19 38.51
CA THR A 481 14.35 -23.59 38.89
C THR A 481 12.89 -23.94 38.62
N LEU A 482 12.64 -24.93 37.76
CA LEU A 482 11.30 -25.44 37.44
C LEU A 482 10.64 -26.14 38.65
N THR A 483 9.48 -25.65 39.07
CA THR A 483 8.70 -26.21 40.18
C THR A 483 7.65 -27.22 39.73
N ASN A 484 7.22 -27.15 38.47
CA ASN A 484 6.12 -27.95 37.93
C ASN A 484 6.64 -28.94 36.89
N ASN A 485 5.95 -30.08 36.75
CA ASN A 485 6.32 -31.09 35.77
C ASN A 485 5.88 -30.65 34.36
N PRO A 486 6.78 -30.67 33.36
CA PRO A 486 6.40 -30.37 31.97
C PRO A 486 5.28 -31.31 31.48
N GLY A 487 4.31 -30.76 30.76
CA GLY A 487 3.20 -31.53 30.17
C GLY A 487 1.99 -31.76 31.08
N ALA A 488 2.05 -31.37 32.36
CA ALA A 488 0.89 -31.45 33.25
C ALA A 488 -0.24 -30.51 32.78
N SER A 489 -1.48 -30.99 32.75
CA SER A 489 -2.65 -30.26 32.20
C SER A 489 -3.02 -29.00 32.98
N ASN A 490 -2.64 -28.92 34.25
CA ASN A 490 -2.80 -27.74 35.11
C ASN A 490 -1.58 -26.80 35.09
N ASN A 491 -0.65 -26.97 34.14
CA ASN A 491 0.63 -26.26 34.08
C ASN A 491 0.77 -25.35 32.85
N TYR A 492 -0.34 -24.89 32.28
CA TYR A 492 -0.32 -23.92 31.19
C TYR A 492 0.23 -22.58 31.69
N ALA A 493 1.27 -22.09 31.01
CA ALA A 493 1.96 -20.83 31.28
C ALA A 493 2.43 -20.23 29.94
N TYR A 494 1.86 -19.09 29.55
CA TYR A 494 2.13 -18.49 28.24
C TYR A 494 3.58 -18.02 28.18
N SER A 495 4.37 -18.64 27.31
CA SER A 495 5.83 -18.47 27.30
C SER A 495 6.34 -17.96 25.96
N ASN A 496 6.82 -16.72 25.94
CA ASN A 496 7.64 -16.21 24.84
C ASN A 496 9.00 -16.92 24.80
N PHE A 497 9.61 -17.15 25.96
CA PHE A 497 10.88 -17.85 26.09
C PHE A 497 10.83 -19.26 25.49
N GLY A 498 9.75 -20.01 25.70
CA GLY A 498 9.57 -21.33 25.08
C GLY A 498 9.68 -21.28 23.55
N TYR A 499 9.13 -20.24 22.91
CA TYR A 499 9.25 -20.05 21.45
C TYR A 499 10.65 -19.57 21.01
N CYS A 500 11.40 -18.90 21.88
CA CYS A 500 12.82 -18.62 21.65
C CYS A 500 13.63 -19.94 21.57
N VAL A 501 13.38 -20.88 22.48
CA VAL A 501 13.99 -22.22 22.45
C VAL A 501 13.58 -22.99 21.18
N ILE A 502 12.32 -22.90 20.75
CA ILE A 502 11.88 -23.52 19.48
C ILE A 502 12.66 -22.97 18.28
N GLY A 503 12.97 -21.67 18.26
CA GLY A 503 13.83 -21.06 17.24
C GLY A 503 15.21 -21.73 17.15
N ARG A 504 15.81 -22.10 18.29
CA ARG A 504 17.09 -22.83 18.34
C ARG A 504 16.97 -24.28 17.88
N ILE A 505 15.85 -24.94 18.18
CA ILE A 505 15.58 -26.29 17.67
C ILE A 505 15.56 -26.29 16.15
N ILE A 506 14.90 -25.30 15.55
CA ILE A 506 14.89 -25.12 14.10
C ILE A 506 16.32 -24.96 13.59
N GLU A 507 17.12 -24.07 14.16
CA GLU A 507 18.49 -23.83 13.69
C GLU A 507 19.39 -25.06 13.83
N LYS A 508 19.32 -25.75 14.96
CA LYS A 508 20.10 -26.98 15.23
C LYS A 508 19.78 -28.09 14.23
N LEU A 509 18.50 -28.33 13.98
CA LEU A 509 18.08 -29.37 13.03
C LEU A 509 18.29 -28.95 11.58
N THR A 510 18.31 -27.64 11.30
CA THR A 510 18.34 -27.13 9.93
C THR A 510 19.72 -26.80 9.39
N GLY A 511 20.62 -26.31 10.25
CA GLY A 511 21.84 -25.60 9.86
C GLY A 511 21.59 -24.21 9.26
N LYS A 512 20.34 -23.76 9.18
CA LYS A 512 19.94 -22.44 8.66
C LYS A 512 19.53 -21.55 9.82
N SER A 513 19.65 -20.22 9.66
CA SER A 513 19.05 -19.28 10.61
C SER A 513 17.53 -19.44 10.66
N TYR A 514 16.92 -19.15 11.82
CA TYR A 514 15.47 -19.20 12.00
C TYR A 514 14.72 -18.43 10.90
N THR A 515 15.11 -17.17 10.67
CA THR A 515 14.47 -16.30 9.66
C THR A 515 14.54 -16.90 8.27
N ARG A 516 15.68 -17.51 7.89
CA ARG A 516 15.83 -18.10 6.56
C ARG A 516 15.00 -19.36 6.41
N TRP A 517 14.98 -20.23 7.42
CA TRP A 517 14.16 -21.45 7.40
C TRP A 517 12.67 -21.12 7.27
N VAL A 518 12.17 -20.19 8.08
CA VAL A 518 10.77 -19.73 8.05
C VAL A 518 10.42 -19.11 6.71
N TYR A 519 11.30 -18.27 6.15
CA TYR A 519 11.06 -17.66 4.85
C TYR A 519 10.94 -18.73 3.75
N ASP A 520 11.92 -19.62 3.65
CA ASP A 520 12.00 -20.63 2.58
C ASP A 520 10.83 -21.62 2.62
N ASN A 521 10.44 -22.09 3.81
CA ASN A 521 9.54 -23.24 3.96
C ASN A 521 8.11 -22.89 4.36
N VAL A 522 7.87 -21.65 4.81
CA VAL A 522 6.53 -21.21 5.24
C VAL A 522 6.09 -20.00 4.41
N LEU A 523 6.83 -18.89 4.48
CA LEU A 523 6.36 -17.61 3.92
C LEU A 523 6.40 -17.57 2.38
N ALA A 524 7.53 -17.96 1.79
CA ALA A 524 7.70 -17.93 0.33
C ALA A 524 6.74 -18.90 -0.38
N ALA A 525 6.46 -20.05 0.24
CA ALA A 525 5.56 -21.07 -0.28
C ALA A 525 4.11 -20.58 -0.44
N VAL A 526 3.68 -19.63 0.39
CA VAL A 526 2.35 -19.00 0.32
C VAL A 526 2.37 -17.61 -0.32
N GLY A 527 3.49 -17.22 -0.93
CA GLY A 527 3.65 -15.91 -1.58
C GLY A 527 3.78 -14.73 -0.60
N ALA A 528 3.93 -14.96 0.70
CA ALA A 528 4.06 -13.94 1.74
C ALA A 528 5.47 -13.32 1.78
N ARG A 529 5.88 -12.69 0.68
CA ARG A 529 7.23 -12.12 0.49
C ARG A 529 7.48 -10.85 1.30
N GLY A 530 6.42 -10.24 1.82
CA GLY A 530 6.47 -9.00 2.59
C GLY A 530 6.91 -9.20 4.05
N PHE A 531 7.01 -10.40 4.59
CA PHE A 531 7.39 -10.59 6.00
C PHE A 531 8.91 -10.47 6.19
N LEU A 532 9.32 -9.67 7.17
CA LEU A 532 10.73 -9.47 7.56
C LEU A 532 10.85 -9.56 9.08
N MET A 533 12.05 -9.92 9.56
CA MET A 533 12.34 -9.87 10.99
C MET A 533 12.37 -8.40 11.44
N GLY A 534 11.67 -8.10 12.54
CA GLY A 534 11.69 -6.77 13.13
C GLY A 534 13.07 -6.42 13.67
N THR A 535 13.39 -5.14 13.69
CA THR A 535 14.64 -4.61 14.27
C THR A 535 14.42 -4.09 15.68
N ASP A 536 15.49 -3.96 16.44
CA ASP A 536 15.39 -3.69 17.88
C ASP A 536 15.11 -2.22 18.20
N THR A 537 15.53 -1.28 17.33
CA THR A 537 15.42 0.17 17.59
C THR A 537 14.55 0.91 16.58
N ALA A 538 14.01 2.06 17.00
CA ALA A 538 13.25 2.97 16.14
C ALA A 538 14.08 3.51 14.95
N ALA A 539 15.39 3.71 15.15
CA ALA A 539 16.30 4.16 14.09
C ALA A 539 16.52 3.10 12.99
N GLN A 540 16.30 1.82 13.32
CA GLN A 540 16.45 0.70 12.39
C GLN A 540 15.13 0.30 11.70
N ARG A 541 14.06 1.08 11.87
CA ARG A 541 12.76 0.81 11.24
C ARG A 541 12.88 0.48 9.77
N LEU A 542 12.17 -0.57 9.35
CA LEU A 542 12.18 -1.01 7.98
C LEU A 542 11.38 -0.06 7.08
N PRO A 543 11.66 -0.02 5.75
CA PRO A 543 10.85 0.74 4.82
C PRO A 543 9.37 0.36 4.90
N ARG A 544 8.49 1.37 4.96
CA ARG A 544 7.03 1.25 5.17
C ARG A 544 6.60 0.67 6.53
N GLU A 545 7.50 0.48 7.49
CA GLU A 545 7.12 0.16 8.88
C GLU A 545 6.45 1.36 9.55
N VAL A 546 5.35 1.12 10.26
CA VAL A 546 4.66 2.15 11.04
C VAL A 546 5.48 2.59 12.26
N GLN A 547 5.20 3.78 12.76
CA GLN A 547 5.71 4.25 14.04
C GLN A 547 4.82 3.70 15.15
N TYR A 548 5.43 3.22 16.22
CA TYR A 548 4.74 2.80 17.43
C TYR A 548 4.82 3.93 18.45
N ARG A 549 3.76 4.10 19.25
CA ARG A 549 3.87 4.87 20.47
C ARG A 549 4.92 4.18 21.33
N THR A 550 5.99 4.88 21.65
CA THR A 550 6.73 4.54 22.87
C THR A 550 5.77 4.85 24.02
N GLY A 551 5.73 3.99 25.05
CA GLY A 551 4.85 4.24 26.20
C GLY A 551 5.13 5.60 26.88
N PRO A 552 4.39 5.95 27.94
CA PRO A 552 4.92 6.94 28.87
C PRO A 552 6.35 6.61 29.30
#